data_AF-A0A6L6HNK1-F1
#
_entry.id   AF-A0A6L6HNK1-F1
#
_cell.length_a   1.000
_cell.length_b   1.000
_cell.length_c   1.000
_cell.angle_alpha   90.00
_cell.angle_beta   90.00
_cell.angle_gamma   90.00
#
_symmetry.space_group_name_H-M   'P 1'
#
loop_
_entity.id
_entity.type
_entity.pdbx_description
1 polymer ?
#
loop_
_entity_poly.entity_id
_entity_poly.type
_entity_poly.pdbx_seq_one_letter_code
_entity_poly.pdbx_strand_id
1 'polypeptide(L)' 'MPRDCVSAATTGLPTATLYEIHDCLVLALDATEGDHPRRWQMPEARGYLRHALRDMRRLMGEVAV' A
#
# COMPACT_ATOMS: atom_id res chain seq x y z
N MET A 1 -3.87 13.31 20.89
CA MET A 1 -2.51 12.94 20.50
C MET A 1 -2.29 13.45 19.08
N PRO A 2 -1.54 14.54 18.87
CA PRO A 2 -1.21 14.96 17.51
C PRO A 2 -0.31 13.89 16.91
N ARG A 3 -0.67 13.40 15.72
CA ARG A 3 0.21 12.54 14.93
C ARG A 3 1.13 13.50 14.18
N ASP A 4 2.40 13.56 14.57
CA ASP A 4 3.42 14.26 13.79
C ASP A 4 3.53 13.57 12.43
N CYS A 5 2.92 14.17 11.41
CA CYS A 5 3.03 13.71 10.04
C CYS A 5 4.41 14.12 9.51
N VAL A 6 5.45 13.35 9.82
CA VAL A 6 6.75 13.49 9.17
C VAL A 6 6.55 13.19 7.69
N SER A 7 6.77 14.20 6.84
CA SER A 7 6.63 14.05 5.40
C SER A 7 7.63 13.00 4.91
N ALA A 8 7.14 11.99 4.21
CA ALA A 8 7.95 10.95 3.56
C ALA A 8 9.00 11.54 2.59
N ALA A 9 8.78 12.76 2.09
CA ALA A 9 9.74 13.50 1.28
C ALA A 9 10.99 13.93 2.06
N THR A 10 10.89 14.10 3.39
CA THR A 10 12.02 14.53 4.23
C THR A 10 13.00 13.40 4.54
N THR A 11 12.56 12.13 4.43
CA THR A 11 13.36 10.93 4.72
C THR A 11 14.03 10.33 3.49
N GLY A 12 13.89 10.94 2.31
CA GLY A 12 14.50 10.43 1.06
C GLY A 12 13.88 9.11 0.58
N LEU A 13 12.63 8.84 0.96
CA LEU A 13 11.93 7.65 0.47
C LEU A 13 11.75 7.77 -1.04
N PRO A 14 12.02 6.70 -1.82
CA PRO A 14 11.87 6.73 -3.26
C PRO A 14 10.41 7.08 -3.60
N THR A 15 10.18 8.30 -4.08
CA THR A 15 8.85 8.84 -4.39
C THR A 15 8.08 7.91 -5.33
N ALA A 16 8.78 7.25 -6.25
CA ALA A 16 8.22 6.22 -7.15
C ALA A 16 7.58 5.06 -6.38
N THR A 17 8.24 4.54 -5.34
CA THR A 17 7.72 3.43 -4.52
C THR A 17 6.50 3.84 -3.70
N LEU A 18 6.42 5.11 -3.28
CA LEU A 18 5.23 5.62 -2.59
C LEU A 18 4.01 5.72 -3.52
N TYR A 19 4.21 6.12 -4.78
CA TYR A 19 3.15 6.10 -5.79
C TYR A 19 2.70 4.67 -6.09
N GLU A 20 3.63 3.72 -6.22
CA GLU A 20 3.30 2.30 -6.43
C GLU A 20 2.47 1.72 -5.27
N ILE A 21 2.82 2.05 -4.02
CA ILE A 21 2.06 1.66 -2.83
C ILE A 21 0.67 2.30 -2.85
N HIS A 22 0.58 3.59 -3.14
CA HIS A 22 -0.69 4.31 -3.25
C HIS A 22 -1.62 3.65 -4.28
N ASP A 23 -1.11 3.37 -5.48
CA ASP A 23 -1.89 2.79 -6.57
C ASP A 23 -2.39 1.39 -6.20
N CYS A 24 -1.56 0.57 -5.54
CA CYS A 24 -2.00 -0.71 -5.01
C CYS A 24 -3.14 -0.57 -3.98
N LEU A 25 -3.10 0.45 -3.12
CA LEU A 25 -4.16 0.67 -2.13
C LEU A 25 -5.47 1.13 -2.80
N VAL A 26 -5.39 2.00 -3.82
CA VAL A 26 -6.56 2.42 -4.61
C VAL A 26 -7.21 1.23 -5.31
N LEU A 27 -6.43 0.38 -5.97
CA LEU A 27 -6.94 -0.82 -6.65
C LEU A 27 -7.54 -1.83 -5.66
N ALA A 28 -6.94 -1.98 -4.48
CA ALA A 28 -7.49 -2.83 -3.42
C ALA A 28 -8.84 -2.29 -2.91
N LEU A 29 -8.96 -0.98 -2.72
CA LEU A 29 -10.20 -0.33 -2.29
C LEU A 29 -11.29 -0.55 -3.34
N ASP A 30 -11.04 -0.24 -4.61
CA ASP A 30 -11.99 -0.44 -5.71
C ASP A 30 -12.47 -1.89 -5.82
N ALA A 31 -11.55 -2.85 -5.68
CA ALA A 31 -11.89 -4.27 -5.68
C ALA A 31 -12.71 -4.73 -4.45
N THR A 32 -12.69 -3.95 -3.36
CA THR A 32 -13.47 -4.23 -2.14
C THR A 32 -14.73 -3.37 -2.01
N GLU A 33 -14.84 -2.29 -2.77
CA GLU A 33 -15.99 -1.39 -2.75
C GLU A 33 -17.18 -2.02 -3.47
N GLY A 34 -18.16 -2.46 -2.68
CA GLY A 34 -19.42 -3.02 -3.16
C GLY A 34 -20.09 -3.88 -2.10
N ASP A 35 -21.43 -3.90 -2.08
CA ASP A 35 -22.20 -4.72 -1.12
C ASP A 35 -21.92 -6.23 -1.27
N HIS A 36 -21.52 -6.65 -2.48
CA HIS A 36 -21.18 -8.03 -2.81
C HIS A 36 -20.00 -8.06 -3.79
N PRO A 37 -18.74 -7.97 -3.31
CA PRO A 37 -17.59 -8.09 -4.18
C PRO A 37 -17.65 -9.43 -4.92
N ARG A 38 -17.39 -9.41 -6.22
CA ARG A 38 -17.38 -10.63 -7.03
C ARG A 38 -16.31 -11.58 -6.48
N ARG A 39 -16.56 -12.89 -6.56
CA ARG A 39 -15.64 -13.92 -6.05
C ARG A 39 -14.18 -13.77 -6.51
N TRP A 40 -13.95 -13.13 -7.66
CA TRP A 40 -12.63 -12.91 -8.22
C TRP A 40 -11.94 -11.62 -7.74
N GLN A 41 -12.68 -10.62 -7.24
CA GLN A 41 -12.12 -9.34 -6.80
C GLN A 41 -11.38 -9.45 -5.46
N MET A 42 -11.83 -10.33 -4.56
CA MET A 42 -11.18 -10.55 -3.26
C MET A 42 -9.73 -11.10 -3.37
N PRO A 43 -9.45 -12.13 -4.18
CA PRO A 43 -8.08 -12.57 -4.46
C PRO A 43 -7.19 -11.46 -5.02
N GLU A 44 -7.73 -10.62 -5.90
CA GLU A 44 -7.03 -9.53 -6.57
C GLU A 44 -6.68 -8.39 -5.58
N ALA A 45 -7.65 -7.96 -4.78
CA ALA A 45 -7.45 -7.02 -3.68
C ALA A 45 -6.36 -7.49 -2.71
N ARG A 46 -6.37 -8.79 -2.36
CA ARG A 46 -5.31 -9.40 -1.52
C ARG A 46 -3.95 -9.36 -2.19
N GLY A 47 -3.88 -9.46 -3.52
CA GLY A 47 -2.65 -9.32 -4.30
C GLY A 47 -2.04 -7.92 -4.13
N TYR A 48 -2.85 -6.88 -4.37
CA TYR A 48 -2.42 -5.50 -4.23
C TYR A 48 -2.00 -5.16 -2.79
N LEU A 49 -2.78 -5.60 -1.79
CA LEU A 49 -2.43 -5.40 -0.39
C LEU A 49 -1.11 -6.08 0.00
N ARG A 50 -0.84 -7.30 -0.49
CA ARG A 50 0.43 -7.99 -0.24
C ARG A 50 1.61 -7.26 -0.88
N HIS A 51 1.43 -6.71 -2.07
CA HIS A 51 2.45 -5.93 -2.76
C HIS A 51 2.78 -4.66 -1.98
N ALA A 52 1.76 -3.85 -1.68
CA ALA A 52 1.90 -2.64 -0.87
C ALA A 52 2.57 -2.91 0.48
N LEU A 53 2.16 -3.97 1.19
CA LEU A 53 2.78 -4.35 2.47
C LEU A 53 4.26 -4.73 2.34
N ARG A 54 4.65 -5.41 1.25
CA ARG A 54 6.06 -5.76 1.01
C ARG A 54 6.90 -4.52 0.81
N ASP A 55 6.42 -3.56 0.04
CA ASP A 55 7.16 -2.33 -0.24
C ASP A 55 7.16 -1.39 0.97
N MET A 56 6.06 -1.31 1.72
CA MET A 56 6.06 -0.62 3.02
C MET A 56 7.10 -1.21 3.97
N ARG A 57 7.19 -2.55 4.10
CA ARG A 57 8.21 -3.19 4.95
C ARG A 57 9.64 -2.88 4.51
N ARG A 58 9.89 -2.77 3.19
CA ARG A 58 11.19 -2.33 2.65
C ARG A 58 11.48 -0.89 3.04
N LEU A 59 10.50 0.01 2.91
CA LEU A 59 10.64 1.43 3.27
C LEU A 59 10.82 1.64 4.78
N MET A 60 10.21 0.80 5.62
CA MET A 60 10.39 0.81 7.08
C MET A 60 11.72 0.17 7.51
N GLY A 61 12.51 -0.40 6.58
CA GLY A 61 13.77 -1.06 6.89
C GLY A 61 13.61 -2.43 7.58
N GLU A 62 12.41 -3.01 7.56
CA GLU A 62 12.12 -4.30 8.23
C GLU A 62 12.56 -5.52 7.42
N VAL A 63 12.78 -5.36 6.11
CA VAL A 63 13.31 -6.43 5.25
C VAL A 63 14.77 -6.13 4.96
N ALA A 64 15.65 -6.68 5.81
CA ALA A 64 17.04 -6.90 5.43
C ALA A 64 17.10 -7.97 4.32
N VAL A 65 17.99 -7.71 3.35
CA VAL A 65 18.28 -8.52 2.14
C VAL A 65 18.29 -10.03 2.42
#